data_AF-A0A6M1MSK8-F1
#
_entry.id   AF-A0A6M1MSK8-F1
#
_cell.length_a   1.000
_cell.length_b   1.000
_cell.length_c   1.000
_cell.angle_alpha   90.00
_cell.angle_beta   90.00
_cell.angle_gamma   90.00
#
_symmetry.space_group_name_H-M   'P 1'
#
loop_
_entity.id
_entity.type
_entity.pdbx_description
1 polymer ?
#
loop_
_entity_poly.entity_id
_entity_poly.type
_entity_poly.pdbx_seq_one_letter_code
_entity_poly.pdbx_strand_id
1 'polypeptide(L)'
;MTMKQKRSNEPGKMPLIGDLADGQIAMNTHDAALFMRKTVGVDQSVVRVGAEMSAAVAATLKEATLPAFRAAIGVVGDGQSWQNVEPERSAGTTYSNATGRAIIVAVAAAGPGATFSVRPPAGSWVEVAVADGADHLSAQVVVPAGHDY
;
A
#
# COMPACT_ATOMS: atom_id res chain seq x y z
N MET A 1 14.20 -13.52 46.94
CA MET A 1 14.80 -13.23 45.62
C MET A 1 15.12 -11.75 45.59
N THR A 2 16.38 -11.35 45.42
CA THR A 2 16.78 -9.94 45.49
C THR A 2 17.13 -9.46 44.09
N MET A 3 16.42 -8.42 43.63
CA MET A 3 16.68 -7.79 42.34
C MET A 3 18.03 -7.05 42.39
N LYS A 4 18.88 -7.25 41.38
CA LYS A 4 20.18 -6.57 41.29
C LYS A 4 20.08 -5.38 40.34
N GLN A 5 20.75 -4.28 40.67
CA GLN A 5 20.82 -3.08 39.83
C GLN A 5 22.28 -2.68 39.54
N LYS A 6 22.51 -2.11 38.35
CA LYS A 6 23.74 -1.40 37.98
C LYS A 6 23.39 0.02 37.54
N ARG A 7 24.32 0.95 37.75
CA ARG A 7 24.18 2.34 37.29
C ARG A 7 25.41 2.80 36.55
N SER A 8 25.23 3.65 35.55
CA SER A 8 26.27 4.40 34.86
C SER A 8 25.88 5.87 34.76
N ASN A 9 26.87 6.76 34.72
CA ASN A 9 26.70 8.18 34.41
C ASN A 9 27.53 8.61 33.20
N GLU A 10 28.07 7.66 32.44
CA GLU A 10 28.79 7.94 31.19
C GLU A 10 27.79 8.17 30.04
N PRO A 11 27.88 9.29 29.30
CA PRO A 11 26.98 9.57 28.16
C PRO A 11 27.04 8.48 27.09
N GLY A 12 25.89 8.05 26.59
CA GLY A 12 25.77 7.04 25.53
C GLY A 12 26.17 5.63 25.94
N LYS A 13 26.55 5.40 27.20
CA LYS A 13 27.03 4.10 27.67
C LYS A 13 25.88 3.10 27.74
N MET A 14 26.01 2.04 26.94
CA MET A 14 25.12 0.88 26.98
C MET A 14 25.87 -0.33 27.55
N PRO A 15 25.24 -1.13 28.42
CA PRO A 15 25.83 -2.37 28.89
C PRO A 15 25.87 -3.42 27.77
N LEU A 16 26.94 -4.22 27.74
CA LEU A 16 27.03 -5.41 26.90
C LEU A 16 26.29 -6.58 27.55
N ILE A 17 26.06 -7.65 26.77
CA ILE A 17 25.38 -8.87 27.25
C ILE A 17 26.07 -9.47 28.49
N GLY A 18 27.41 -9.40 28.55
CA GLY A 18 28.19 -9.88 29.68
C GLY A 18 28.11 -8.99 30.93
N ASP A 19 27.65 -7.73 30.79
CA ASP A 19 27.59 -6.77 31.90
C ASP A 19 26.32 -6.93 32.75
N LEU A 20 25.32 -7.65 32.26
CA LEU A 20 24.03 -7.82 32.92
C LEU A 20 23.72 -9.31 33.08
N ALA A 21 23.38 -9.77 34.28
CA ALA A 21 22.80 -11.09 34.50
C ALA A 21 21.29 -11.13 34.18
N ASP A 22 20.70 -12.32 34.03
CA ASP A 22 19.25 -12.44 33.86
C ASP A 22 18.52 -11.94 35.11
N GLY A 23 17.50 -11.11 34.91
CA GLY A 23 16.77 -10.45 36.01
C GLY A 23 17.54 -9.28 36.66
N GLN A 24 18.70 -8.88 36.12
CA GLN A 24 19.40 -7.67 36.52
C GLN A 24 18.99 -6.48 35.64
N ILE A 25 18.82 -5.32 36.26
CA ILE A 25 18.55 -4.06 35.55
C ILE A 25 19.78 -3.17 35.56
N ALA A 26 19.97 -2.39 34.50
CA ALA A 26 20.94 -1.28 34.47
C ALA A 26 20.23 0.02 34.14
N MET A 27 20.67 1.11 34.76
CA MET A 27 20.21 2.46 34.45
C MET A 27 21.40 3.34 34.06
N ASN A 28 21.25 4.12 32.99
CA ASN A 28 22.13 5.23 32.69
C ASN A 28 21.46 6.52 33.18
N THR A 29 22.03 7.16 34.21
CA THR A 29 21.48 8.38 34.80
C THR A 29 21.73 9.62 33.95
N HIS A 30 22.76 9.60 33.09
CA HIS A 30 23.03 10.68 32.16
C HIS A 30 21.97 10.72 31.04
N ASP A 31 21.61 9.55 30.49
CA ASP A 31 20.72 9.44 29.32
C ASP A 31 19.26 9.10 29.68
N ALA A 32 18.92 9.08 30.96
CA ALA A 32 17.62 8.65 31.49
C ALA A 32 17.14 7.30 30.92
N ALA A 33 18.06 6.38 30.68
CA ALA A 33 17.79 5.11 30.01
C ALA A 33 17.81 3.93 30.97
N LEU A 34 16.83 3.03 30.85
CA LEU A 34 16.79 1.74 31.56
C LEU A 34 17.10 0.59 30.59
N PHE A 35 17.84 -0.41 31.05
CA PHE A 35 18.26 -1.56 30.26
C PHE A 35 18.01 -2.87 31.02
N MET A 36 17.63 -3.91 30.29
CA MET A 36 17.45 -5.27 30.81
C MET A 36 18.06 -6.28 29.85
N ARG A 37 18.66 -7.35 30.37
CA ARG A 37 19.04 -8.50 29.54
C ARG A 37 17.82 -9.37 29.29
N LYS A 38 17.61 -9.75 28.03
CA LYS A 38 16.61 -10.72 27.61
C LYS A 38 17.33 -11.94 27.03
N THR A 39 16.93 -13.11 27.50
CA THR A 39 17.36 -14.41 26.97
C THR A 39 16.13 -15.15 26.43
N VAL A 40 16.16 -15.59 25.18
CA VAL A 40 15.11 -16.42 24.55
C VAL A 40 15.78 -17.60 23.88
N GLY A 41 15.63 -18.79 24.46
CA GLY A 41 16.43 -19.95 24.01
C GLY A 41 17.92 -19.69 24.21
N VAL A 42 18.71 -19.77 23.13
CA VAL A 42 20.15 -19.49 23.13
C VAL A 42 20.49 -18.01 22.84
N ASP A 43 19.52 -17.23 22.37
CA ASP A 43 19.74 -15.85 21.96
C ASP A 43 19.70 -14.88 23.15
N GLN A 44 20.72 -14.02 23.23
CA GLN A 44 20.85 -13.03 24.29
C GLN A 44 20.91 -11.62 23.70
N SER A 45 20.19 -10.69 24.31
CA SER A 45 20.17 -9.27 23.90
C SER A 45 20.00 -8.34 25.09
N VAL A 46 20.46 -7.10 24.95
CA VAL A 46 20.19 -6.01 25.90
C VAL A 46 19.09 -5.13 25.32
N VAL A 47 17.96 -5.05 26.02
CA VAL A 47 16.80 -4.25 25.62
C VAL A 47 16.85 -2.94 26.38
N ARG A 48 16.73 -1.82 25.66
CA ARG A 48 16.49 -0.49 26.26
C ARG A 48 14.98 -0.30 26.46
N VAL A 49 14.57 0.01 27.68
CA VAL A 49 13.18 0.22 28.07
C VAL A 49 12.92 1.72 28.13
N GLY A 50 11.83 2.17 27.51
CA GLY A 50 11.44 3.59 27.51
C GLY A 50 12.29 4.49 26.62
N ALA A 51 13.05 3.93 25.67
CA ALA A 51 13.64 4.74 24.62
C ALA A 51 12.53 5.33 23.75
N GLU A 52 12.42 6.66 23.70
CA GLU A 52 11.66 7.30 22.63
C GLU A 52 12.27 6.85 21.30
N MET A 53 11.41 6.39 20.39
CA MET A 53 11.81 6.03 19.04
C MET A 53 12.55 7.24 18.46
N SER A 54 13.79 7.07 18.00
CA SER A 54 14.58 8.24 17.60
C SER A 54 13.81 9.04 16.57
N ALA A 55 13.89 10.38 16.65
CA ALA A 55 13.19 11.25 15.72
C ALA A 55 13.50 10.88 14.25
N ALA A 56 14.70 10.34 13.98
CA ALA A 56 15.07 9.82 12.66
C ALA A 56 14.23 8.58 12.28
N VAL A 57 14.09 7.59 13.16
CA VAL A 57 13.27 6.38 12.90
C VAL A 57 11.78 6.73 12.82
N ALA A 58 11.29 7.66 13.64
CA ALA A 58 9.91 8.15 13.60
C ALA A 58 9.61 8.95 12.31
N ALA A 59 10.57 9.76 11.84
CA ALA A 59 10.46 10.51 10.59
C ALA A 59 10.50 9.61 9.36
N THR A 60 11.30 8.53 9.37
CA THR A 60 11.35 7.58 8.24
C THR A 60 10.06 6.77 8.09
N LEU A 61 9.30 6.53 9.16
CA LEU A 61 8.16 5.60 9.14
C LEU A 61 6.77 6.22 8.91
N LYS A 62 6.59 7.55 8.99
CA LYS A 62 5.24 8.17 8.90
C LYS A 62 4.94 8.95 7.63
N GLU A 63 5.93 9.57 6.98
CA GLU A 63 5.67 10.39 5.78
C GLU A 63 6.25 9.80 4.49
N ALA A 64 7.31 8.99 4.54
CA ALA A 64 7.91 8.41 3.35
C ALA A 64 7.10 7.22 2.79
N THR A 65 6.33 6.53 3.62
CA THR A 65 5.62 5.31 3.24
C THR A 65 4.26 5.57 2.66
N LEU A 66 3.49 6.56 3.10
CA LEU A 66 2.10 6.71 2.63
C LEU A 66 1.98 7.26 1.20
N PRO A 67 2.70 8.31 0.79
CA PRO A 67 2.72 8.77 -0.60
C PRO A 67 3.40 7.75 -1.53
N ALA A 68 4.50 7.12 -1.09
CA ALA A 68 5.18 6.07 -1.85
C ALA A 68 4.31 4.82 -1.97
N PHE A 69 3.57 4.44 -0.93
CA PHE A 69 2.58 3.36 -0.97
C PHE A 69 1.48 3.71 -1.95
N ARG A 70 0.78 4.85 -1.80
CA ARG A 70 -0.27 5.29 -2.74
C ARG A 70 0.21 5.31 -4.20
N ALA A 71 1.42 5.85 -4.45
CA ALA A 71 2.05 5.85 -5.77
C ALA A 71 2.38 4.44 -6.26
N ALA A 72 2.81 3.53 -5.38
CA ALA A 72 3.17 2.15 -5.72
C ALA A 72 1.94 1.24 -5.93
N ILE A 73 0.83 1.45 -5.20
CA ILE A 73 -0.39 0.64 -5.38
C ILE A 73 -1.28 1.16 -6.49
N GLY A 74 -1.15 2.43 -6.92
CA GLY A 74 -1.87 3.00 -8.07
C GLY A 74 -3.26 2.41 -8.23
N VAL A 75 -4.07 2.51 -7.17
CA VAL A 75 -5.28 1.69 -7.04
C VAL A 75 -6.23 2.02 -8.18
N VAL A 76 -6.91 1.00 -8.73
CA VAL A 76 -7.95 1.21 -9.75
C VAL A 76 -8.94 2.24 -9.21
N GLY A 77 -9.03 3.41 -9.87
CA GLY A 77 -9.91 4.51 -9.45
C GLY A 77 -9.25 5.69 -8.71
N ASP A 78 -7.95 5.66 -8.37
CA ASP A 78 -7.30 6.77 -7.66
C ASP A 78 -7.28 8.06 -8.51
N GLY A 79 -7.87 9.13 -7.96
CA GLY A 79 -8.04 10.42 -8.64
C GLY A 79 -9.04 10.41 -9.81
N GLN A 80 -9.85 9.35 -9.99
CA GLN A 80 -10.89 9.34 -11.04
C GLN A 80 -12.11 10.16 -10.61
N SER A 81 -12.65 10.94 -11.55
CA SER A 81 -13.98 11.53 -11.44
C SER A 81 -14.98 10.73 -12.27
N TRP A 82 -16.19 10.54 -11.75
CA TRP A 82 -17.28 9.95 -12.50
C TRP A 82 -17.79 10.98 -13.51
N GLN A 83 -17.37 10.84 -14.76
CA GLN A 83 -17.81 11.69 -15.85
C GLN A 83 -19.00 11.03 -16.56
N ASN A 84 -20.14 11.75 -16.65
CA ASN A 84 -21.18 11.34 -17.58
C ASN A 84 -20.78 11.78 -18.99
N VAL A 85 -20.51 10.81 -19.86
CA VAL A 85 -20.07 11.02 -21.25
C VAL A 85 -21.17 10.69 -22.26
N GLU A 86 -22.40 10.42 -21.81
CA GLU A 86 -23.55 10.10 -22.67
C GLU A 86 -23.79 11.14 -23.79
N PRO A 87 -23.67 12.47 -23.56
CA PRO A 87 -23.85 13.45 -24.64
C PRO A 87 -22.75 13.44 -25.71
N GLU A 88 -21.58 12.89 -25.38
CA GLU A 88 -20.38 12.91 -26.22
C GLU A 88 -20.14 11.57 -26.91
N ARG A 89 -20.91 10.54 -26.52
CA ARG A 89 -20.67 9.18 -26.96
C ARG A 89 -21.92 8.50 -27.50
N SER A 90 -21.71 7.65 -28.49
CA SER A 90 -22.77 6.90 -29.17
C SER A 90 -22.38 5.43 -29.32
N ALA A 91 -23.39 4.56 -29.27
CA ALA A 91 -23.21 3.14 -29.56
C ALA A 91 -22.70 2.94 -31.00
N GLY A 92 -21.89 1.89 -31.21
CA GLY A 92 -21.29 1.60 -32.51
C GLY A 92 -20.07 2.46 -32.88
N THR A 93 -19.60 3.31 -31.96
CA THR A 93 -18.39 4.13 -32.14
C THR A 93 -17.24 3.55 -31.31
N THR A 94 -16.05 3.45 -31.91
CA THR A 94 -14.82 3.06 -31.22
C THR A 94 -14.19 4.27 -30.53
N TYR A 95 -13.76 4.08 -29.28
CA TYR A 95 -13.04 5.09 -28.49
C TYR A 95 -11.68 4.55 -28.03
N SER A 96 -10.69 5.45 -27.92
CA SER A 96 -9.36 5.10 -27.42
C SER A 96 -9.15 5.65 -26.00
N ASN A 97 -8.63 4.81 -25.10
CA ASN A 97 -8.20 5.28 -23.78
C ASN A 97 -6.84 5.98 -23.86
N ALA A 98 -6.86 7.28 -24.15
CA ALA A 98 -5.67 8.13 -24.23
C ALA A 98 -5.24 8.73 -22.87
N THR A 99 -5.86 8.34 -21.75
CA THR A 99 -5.62 8.97 -20.44
C THR A 99 -4.26 8.65 -19.81
N GLY A 100 -3.52 7.68 -20.38
CA GLY A 100 -2.28 7.15 -19.82
C GLY A 100 -2.48 6.27 -18.58
N ARG A 101 -3.72 5.96 -18.19
CA ARG A 101 -4.07 5.09 -17.06
C ARG A 101 -5.20 4.15 -17.44
N ALA A 102 -5.39 3.06 -16.69
CA ALA A 102 -6.58 2.22 -16.86
C ALA A 102 -7.84 2.99 -16.42
N ILE A 103 -8.94 2.83 -17.16
CA ILE A 103 -10.24 3.43 -16.86
C ILE A 103 -11.30 2.35 -16.69
N ILE A 104 -12.32 2.61 -15.87
CA ILE A 104 -13.54 1.79 -15.86
C ILE A 104 -14.53 2.44 -16.81
N VAL A 105 -15.06 1.65 -17.73
CA VAL A 105 -16.13 2.08 -18.64
C VAL A 105 -17.39 1.31 -18.28
N ALA A 106 -18.45 2.03 -17.95
CA ALA A 106 -19.79 1.48 -17.77
C ALA A 106 -20.66 1.89 -18.96
N VAL A 107 -21.29 0.94 -19.62
CA VAL A 107 -22.20 1.19 -20.74
C VAL A 107 -23.55 0.52 -20.51
N ALA A 108 -24.58 1.15 -21.05
CA ALA A 108 -25.87 0.55 -21.29
C ALA A 108 -26.19 0.67 -22.79
N ALA A 109 -26.56 -0.43 -23.44
CA ALA A 109 -26.98 -0.44 -24.83
C ALA A 109 -28.22 -1.32 -25.00
N ALA A 110 -29.14 -0.90 -25.86
CA ALA A 110 -30.34 -1.66 -26.19
C ALA A 110 -30.31 -2.03 -27.68
N GLY A 111 -30.65 -3.27 -27.99
CA GLY A 111 -30.75 -3.75 -29.37
C GLY A 111 -30.20 -5.17 -29.53
N PRO A 112 -30.69 -5.91 -30.53
CA PRO A 112 -30.28 -7.29 -30.74
C PRO A 112 -28.80 -7.40 -31.09
N GLY A 113 -28.08 -8.24 -30.32
CA GLY A 113 -26.65 -8.48 -30.50
C GLY A 113 -25.76 -7.31 -30.06
N ALA A 114 -26.20 -6.50 -29.09
CA ALA A 114 -25.34 -5.46 -28.53
C ALA A 114 -24.11 -6.09 -27.85
N THR A 115 -22.91 -5.66 -28.25
CA THR A 115 -21.64 -6.14 -27.70
C THR A 115 -20.81 -4.99 -27.16
N PHE A 116 -19.95 -5.31 -26.19
CA PHE A 116 -18.86 -4.47 -25.75
C PHE A 116 -17.55 -5.24 -25.92
N SER A 117 -16.59 -4.63 -26.60
CA SER A 117 -15.31 -5.26 -26.94
C SER A 117 -14.16 -4.35 -26.56
N VAL A 118 -12.98 -4.91 -26.32
CA VAL A 118 -11.75 -4.15 -26.06
C VAL A 118 -10.62 -4.73 -26.91
N ARG A 119 -9.71 -3.89 -27.41
CA ARG A 119 -8.49 -4.36 -28.10
C ARG A 119 -7.23 -3.60 -27.65
N PRO A 120 -6.06 -4.25 -27.61
CA PRO A 120 -4.78 -3.55 -27.49
C PRO A 120 -4.40 -2.84 -28.81
N PRO A 121 -3.46 -1.88 -28.79
CA PRO A 121 -3.08 -1.06 -29.96
C PRO A 121 -2.73 -1.82 -31.24
N ALA A 122 -2.26 -3.06 -31.12
CA ALA A 122 -1.82 -3.90 -32.25
C ALA A 122 -2.42 -5.32 -32.20
N GLY A 123 -3.57 -5.50 -31.55
CA GLY A 123 -4.21 -6.82 -31.43
C GLY A 123 -5.64 -6.87 -31.93
N SER A 124 -6.21 -8.05 -31.80
CA SER A 124 -7.60 -8.32 -32.15
C SER A 124 -8.57 -7.83 -31.08
N TRP A 125 -9.80 -7.57 -31.50
CA TRP A 125 -10.91 -7.33 -30.60
C TRP A 125 -11.20 -8.57 -29.74
N VAL A 126 -11.41 -8.32 -28.46
CA VAL A 126 -11.89 -9.29 -27.48
C VAL A 126 -13.25 -8.81 -27.02
N GLU A 127 -14.28 -9.60 -27.31
CA GLU A 127 -15.61 -9.39 -26.76
C GLU A 127 -15.60 -9.72 -25.27
N VAL A 128 -16.10 -8.78 -24.47
CA VAL A 128 -16.11 -8.88 -23.00
C VAL A 128 -17.52 -8.89 -22.44
N ALA A 129 -18.51 -8.43 -23.21
CA ALA A 129 -19.91 -8.57 -22.88
C ALA A 129 -20.78 -8.60 -24.14
N VAL A 130 -21.86 -9.39 -24.10
CA VAL A 130 -22.85 -9.52 -25.15
C VAL A 130 -24.25 -9.58 -24.54
N ALA A 131 -25.21 -8.90 -25.15
CA ALA A 131 -26.63 -9.11 -24.92
C ALA A 131 -27.17 -9.98 -26.05
N ASP A 132 -27.80 -11.09 -25.69
CA ASP A 132 -28.47 -11.98 -26.63
C ASP A 132 -29.95 -11.59 -26.77
N GLY A 133 -30.56 -11.81 -27.93
CA GLY A 133 -31.97 -11.46 -28.16
C GLY A 133 -32.29 -9.96 -28.04
N ALA A 134 -33.49 -9.60 -27.59
CA ALA A 134 -33.95 -8.20 -27.46
C ALA A 134 -33.51 -7.54 -26.13
N ASP A 135 -32.50 -8.11 -25.46
CA ASP A 135 -32.11 -7.72 -24.11
C ASP A 135 -31.27 -6.44 -24.10
N HIS A 136 -31.16 -5.84 -22.91
CA HIS A 136 -30.32 -4.68 -22.66
C HIS A 136 -28.95 -5.14 -22.18
N LEU A 137 -27.89 -4.67 -22.85
CA LEU A 137 -26.53 -4.84 -22.36
C LEU A 137 -26.27 -3.82 -21.26
N SER A 138 -25.92 -4.28 -20.07
CA SER A 138 -25.29 -3.47 -19.02
C SER A 138 -23.92 -4.06 -18.73
N ALA A 139 -22.85 -3.35 -19.11
CA ALA A 139 -21.48 -3.85 -18.97
C ALA A 139 -20.59 -2.86 -18.24
N GLN A 140 -19.68 -3.39 -17.41
CA GLN A 140 -18.61 -2.63 -16.78
C GLN A 140 -17.27 -3.33 -17.07
N VAL A 141 -16.34 -2.60 -17.66
CA VAL A 141 -15.07 -3.15 -18.12
C VAL A 141 -13.93 -2.22 -17.77
N VAL A 142 -12.82 -2.80 -17.32
CA VAL A 142 -11.55 -2.08 -17.18
C VAL A 142 -10.85 -2.04 -18.53
N VAL A 143 -10.67 -0.83 -19.08
CA VAL A 143 -9.95 -0.60 -20.32
C VAL A 143 -8.53 -0.12 -19.99
N PRO A 144 -7.48 -0.89 -20.30
CA PRO A 144 -6.10 -0.47 -20.03
C PRO A 144 -5.72 0.78 -20.83
N ALA A 145 -4.65 1.45 -20.41
CA ALA A 145 -4.12 2.60 -21.13
C ALA A 145 -3.75 2.23 -22.58
N GLY A 146 -4.08 3.11 -23.53
CA GLY A 146 -3.81 2.93 -24.95
C GLY A 146 -4.66 1.88 -25.67
N HIS A 147 -5.58 1.20 -24.97
CA HIS A 147 -6.50 0.25 -25.61
C HIS A 147 -7.69 0.99 -26.23
N ASP A 148 -8.26 0.39 -27.28
CA ASP A 148 -9.53 0.81 -27.87
C ASP A 148 -10.67 -0.04 -27.31
N TYR A 149 -11.87 0.54 -27.26
CA TYR A 149 -13.12 -0.07 -26.79
C TYR A 149 -14.33 0.45 -27.57
#